data_AF-A0A933P4P7-F1
#
_entry.id   AF-A0A933P4P7-F1
#
_cell.length_a   1.000
_cell.length_b   1.000
_cell.length_c   1.000
_cell.angle_alpha   90.00
_cell.angle_beta   90.00
_cell.angle_gamma   90.00
#
_symmetry.space_group_name_H-M   'P 1'
#
loop_
_entity.id
_entity.type
_entity.pdbx_description
1 polymer ?
#
loop_
_entity_poly.entity_id
_entity_poly.type
_entity_poly.pdbx_seq_one_letter_code
_entity_poly.pdbx_strand_id
1 'polypeptide(L)'
;MRRPQFQSTFARAVVPVAAGIAFFALAGLLLWGVAAFIAGNSDETSQNLAPTVQELGSATLLADIIASDGPIVLQDLIGNDSHVVLHHSGDDALQGWGVHLAHPVDRTFECTIEVVKGTQTFTDCEGRTLTVDDLATVPADVLGPIVNTDEGTITLDLTRR
;
A
#
# COMPACT_ATOMS: atom_id res chain seq x y z
N MET A 1 -4.26 -62.67 -11.51
CA MET A 1 -3.70 -61.51 -12.24
C MET A 1 -2.28 -61.86 -12.69
N ARG A 2 -2.00 -61.89 -14.00
CA ARG A 2 -0.65 -62.12 -14.53
C ARG A 2 0.17 -60.84 -14.32
N ARG A 3 1.19 -60.87 -13.46
CA ARG A 3 2.14 -59.76 -13.35
C ARG A 3 2.92 -59.68 -14.67
N PRO A 4 3.06 -58.50 -15.30
CA PRO A 4 3.94 -58.37 -16.46
C PRO A 4 5.36 -58.73 -16.02
N GLN A 5 5.92 -59.80 -16.59
CA GLN A 5 7.26 -60.27 -16.27
C GLN A 5 8.19 -59.81 -17.40
N PHE A 6 8.99 -58.78 -17.13
CA PHE A 6 10.02 -58.38 -18.08
C PHE A 6 11.05 -59.51 -18.22
N GLN A 7 11.34 -59.89 -19.47
CA GLN A 7 12.13 -61.07 -19.80
C GLN A 7 13.64 -60.90 -19.61
N SER A 8 14.14 -59.66 -19.47
CA SER A 8 15.57 -59.37 -19.27
C SER A 8 15.84 -58.58 -17.98
N THR A 9 17.00 -58.82 -17.38
CA THR A 9 17.49 -58.09 -16.18
C THR A 9 17.58 -56.59 -16.44
N PHE A 10 17.97 -56.19 -17.65
CA PHE A 10 18.04 -54.80 -18.07
C PHE A 10 16.67 -54.12 -18.10
N ALA A 11 15.66 -54.78 -18.69
CA ALA A 11 14.31 -54.23 -18.73
C ALA A 11 13.70 -54.05 -17.33
N ARG A 12 14.01 -54.95 -16.39
CA ARG A 12 13.55 -54.82 -15.00
C ARG A 12 14.15 -53.62 -14.26
N ALA A 13 15.38 -53.22 -14.61
CA ALA A 13 16.04 -52.07 -13.99
C ALA A 13 15.62 -50.74 -14.64
N VAL A 14 15.50 -50.71 -15.97
CA VAL A 14 15.30 -49.46 -16.72
C VAL A 14 13.84 -49.04 -16.78
N VAL A 15 12.90 -49.99 -16.89
CA VAL A 15 11.48 -49.65 -17.08
C VAL A 15 10.88 -48.86 -15.90
N PRO A 16 11.12 -49.21 -14.62
CA PRO A 16 10.60 -48.41 -13.51
C PRO A 16 11.19 -47.00 -13.46
N VAL A 17 12.47 -46.85 -13.78
CA VAL A 17 13.16 -45.55 -13.80
C VAL A 17 12.62 -44.67 -14.93
N ALA A 18 12.52 -45.23 -16.15
CA ALA A 18 11.96 -44.51 -17.30
C ALA A 18 10.49 -44.11 -17.06
N ALA A 19 9.69 -44.98 -16.43
CA ALA A 19 8.31 -44.67 -16.05
C ALA A 19 8.25 -43.53 -15.02
N GLY A 20 9.14 -43.52 -14.02
CA GLY A 20 9.25 -42.43 -13.05
C GLY A 20 9.62 -41.10 -13.70
N ILE A 21 10.61 -41.10 -14.60
CA ILE A 21 11.02 -39.89 -15.34
C ILE A 21 9.86 -39.36 -16.17
N ALA A 22 9.15 -40.23 -16.90
CA ALA A 22 7.99 -39.84 -17.70
C ALA A 22 6.88 -39.22 -16.83
N PHE A 23 6.62 -39.81 -15.66
CA PHE A 23 5.65 -39.27 -14.71
C PHE A 23 6.02 -37.86 -14.23
N PHE A 24 7.27 -37.64 -13.78
CA PHE A 24 7.70 -36.32 -13.31
C PHE A 24 7.73 -35.27 -14.43
N ALA A 25 8.12 -35.66 -15.66
CA ALA A 25 8.08 -34.76 -16.81
C ALA A 25 6.64 -34.31 -17.11
N LEU A 26 5.68 -35.24 -17.09
CA LEU A 26 4.26 -34.92 -17.30
C LEU A 26 3.70 -34.04 -16.17
N ALA A 27 4.00 -34.36 -14.91
CA ALA A 27 3.58 -33.57 -13.76
C ALA A 27 4.18 -32.15 -13.81
N GLY A 28 5.46 -32.02 -14.15
CA GLY A 28 6.14 -30.74 -14.31
C GLY A 28 5.54 -29.90 -15.44
N LEU A 29 5.24 -30.52 -16.59
CA LEU A 29 4.58 -29.83 -17.70
C LEU A 29 3.16 -29.37 -17.35
N LEU A 30 2.41 -30.19 -16.59
CA LEU A 30 1.08 -29.82 -16.13
C LEU A 30 1.14 -28.63 -15.17
N LEU A 31 2.02 -28.69 -14.17
CA LEU A 31 2.21 -27.59 -13.21
C LEU A 31 2.70 -26.31 -13.92
N TRP A 32 3.63 -26.45 -14.85
CA TRP A 32 4.12 -25.33 -15.67
C TRP A 32 3.00 -24.73 -16.52
N GLY A 33 2.14 -25.55 -17.13
CA GLY A 33 0.98 -25.09 -17.90
C GLY A 33 -0.04 -24.31 -17.05
N VAL A 34 -0.34 -24.78 -15.84
CA VAL A 34 -1.20 -24.05 -14.89
C VAL A 34 -0.58 -22.72 -14.50
N ALA A 35 0.72 -22.70 -14.22
CA ALA A 35 1.44 -21.48 -13.88
C ALA A 35 1.43 -20.47 -15.04
N ALA A 36 1.70 -20.91 -16.27
CA ALA A 36 1.67 -20.06 -17.46
C ALA A 36 0.26 -19.49 -17.72
N PHE A 37 -0.79 -20.28 -17.49
CA PHE A 37 -2.17 -19.83 -17.61
C PHE A 37 -2.52 -18.74 -16.59
N ILE A 38 -2.15 -18.94 -15.32
CA ILE A 38 -2.38 -17.94 -14.26
C ILE A 38 -1.57 -16.67 -14.54
N ALA A 39 -0.30 -16.81 -14.91
CA ALA A 39 0.58 -15.68 -15.18
C ALA A 39 0.12 -14.84 -16.39
N GLY A 40 -0.55 -15.44 -17.37
CA GLY A 40 -1.10 -14.72 -18.53
C GLY A 40 -2.34 -13.87 -18.24
N ASN A 41 -2.95 -14.00 -17.06
CA ASN A 41 -4.21 -13.34 -16.68
C ASN A 41 -4.01 -12.19 -15.67
N SER A 42 -2.82 -11.57 -15.68
CA SER A 42 -2.33 -10.62 -14.66
C SER A 42 -3.03 -9.25 -14.62
N ASP A 43 -4.00 -8.96 -15.49
CA ASP A 43 -4.64 -7.65 -15.53
C ASP A 43 -5.62 -7.41 -14.35
N GLU A 44 -6.06 -8.45 -13.64
CA GLU A 44 -7.04 -8.31 -12.53
C GLU A 44 -6.45 -8.41 -11.11
N THR A 45 -5.20 -8.85 -10.94
CA THR A 45 -4.63 -9.16 -9.60
C THR A 45 -3.81 -8.04 -8.96
N SER A 46 -3.68 -6.86 -9.57
CA SER A 46 -2.87 -5.76 -9.01
C SER A 46 -3.56 -4.97 -7.89
N GLN A 47 -4.90 -4.97 -7.80
CA GLN A 47 -5.63 -4.10 -6.85
C GLN A 47 -5.58 -4.59 -5.39
N ASN A 48 -5.41 -5.91 -5.17
CA ASN A 48 -5.37 -6.49 -3.82
C ASN A 48 -3.94 -6.59 -3.22
N LEU A 49 -2.91 -6.40 -4.05
CA LEU A 49 -1.49 -6.48 -3.65
C LEU A 49 -0.88 -5.09 -3.42
N ALA A 50 -1.45 -4.06 -4.03
CA ALA A 50 -1.14 -2.65 -3.77
C ALA A 50 -2.47 -1.88 -3.74
N PRO A 51 -3.11 -1.75 -2.57
CA PRO A 51 -4.33 -0.95 -2.43
C PRO A 51 -4.07 0.45 -2.98
N THR A 52 -4.93 0.88 -3.89
CA THR A 52 -4.87 2.22 -4.48
C THR A 52 -5.46 3.28 -3.55
N VAL A 53 -6.03 2.84 -2.43
CA VAL A 53 -6.56 3.68 -1.36
C VAL A 53 -5.99 3.24 -0.03
N GLN A 54 -5.59 4.20 0.80
CA GLN A 54 -5.26 3.95 2.20
C GLN A 54 -6.47 4.33 3.05
N GLU A 55 -7.14 3.35 3.64
CA GLU A 55 -8.21 3.58 4.59
C GLU A 55 -7.64 4.01 5.94
N LEU A 56 -8.14 5.13 6.47
CA LEU A 56 -7.73 5.69 7.76
C LEU A 56 -8.76 5.41 8.86
N GLY A 57 -9.99 5.06 8.48
CA GLY A 57 -11.09 4.75 9.40
C GLY A 57 -12.04 5.92 9.61
N SER A 58 -12.64 6.01 10.80
CA SER A 58 -13.72 6.96 11.11
C SER A 58 -13.26 8.42 11.05
N ALA A 59 -13.97 9.23 10.26
CA ALA A 59 -13.74 10.66 10.13
C ALA A 59 -13.94 11.39 11.47
N THR A 60 -14.99 11.04 12.22
CA THR A 60 -15.27 11.61 13.55
C THR A 60 -14.16 11.32 14.54
N LEU A 61 -13.71 10.06 14.63
CA LEU A 61 -12.63 9.70 15.55
C LEU A 61 -11.34 10.44 15.21
N LEU A 62 -10.99 10.51 13.93
CA LEU A 62 -9.77 11.19 13.49
C LEU A 62 -9.87 12.71 13.69
N ALA A 63 -11.03 13.33 13.43
CA ALA A 63 -11.26 14.74 13.71
C ALA A 63 -11.08 15.06 15.20
N ASP A 64 -11.64 14.23 16.09
CA ASP A 64 -11.49 14.39 17.54
C ASP A 64 -10.03 14.26 17.98
N ILE A 65 -9.29 13.27 17.45
CA ILE A 65 -7.86 13.10 17.71
C ILE A 65 -7.07 14.31 17.22
N ILE A 66 -7.35 14.81 16.02
CA ILE A 66 -6.64 15.96 15.46
C ILE A 66 -6.94 17.22 16.26
N ALA A 67 -8.17 17.40 16.74
CA ALA A 67 -8.55 18.50 17.60
C ALA A 67 -7.87 18.44 18.97
N SER A 68 -7.67 17.24 19.55
CA SER A 68 -7.11 17.08 20.89
C SER A 68 -5.58 16.98 20.92
N ASP A 69 -4.98 16.30 19.94
CA ASP A 69 -3.58 15.88 19.95
C ASP A 69 -2.77 16.51 18.80
N GLY A 70 -3.45 17.03 17.77
CA GLY A 70 -2.86 17.70 16.62
C GLY A 70 -2.86 16.84 15.34
N PRO A 71 -2.42 17.42 14.20
CA PRO A 71 -2.40 16.74 12.90
C PRO A 71 -1.61 15.42 12.90
N ILE A 72 -1.96 14.52 11.99
CA ILE A 72 -1.36 13.18 11.90
C ILE A 72 -0.32 13.15 10.78
N VAL A 73 0.91 12.71 11.11
CA VAL A 73 1.98 12.51 10.13
C VAL A 73 1.97 11.05 9.67
N LEU A 74 1.84 10.84 8.36
CA LEU A 74 1.90 9.55 7.69
C LEU A 74 3.25 9.43 6.96
N GLN A 75 4.01 8.40 7.30
CA GLN A 75 5.37 8.22 6.79
C GLN A 75 5.37 7.58 5.39
N ASP A 76 6.11 8.19 4.47
CA ASP A 76 6.45 7.71 3.12
C ASP A 76 5.25 7.12 2.35
N LEU A 77 4.09 7.78 2.45
CA LEU A 77 2.86 7.26 1.84
C LEU A 77 2.90 7.32 0.30
N ILE A 78 3.65 8.28 -0.26
CA ILE A 78 3.73 8.52 -1.71
C ILE A 78 4.98 7.90 -2.37
N GLY A 79 5.85 7.23 -1.60
CA GLY A 79 6.95 6.39 -2.11
C GLY A 79 8.15 7.15 -2.69
N ASN A 80 8.43 8.32 -2.13
CA ASN A 80 9.54 9.20 -2.55
C ASN A 80 10.24 9.84 -1.33
N ASP A 81 10.25 9.14 -0.19
CA ASP A 81 10.74 9.60 1.11
C ASP A 81 9.97 10.80 1.70
N SER A 82 8.93 11.29 1.01
CA SER A 82 8.12 12.40 1.49
C SER A 82 7.01 11.89 2.38
N HIS A 83 7.03 12.35 3.63
CA HIS A 83 5.95 12.13 4.58
C HIS A 83 4.84 13.14 4.32
N VAL A 84 3.60 12.77 4.65
CA VAL A 84 2.44 13.64 4.47
C VAL A 84 1.76 13.91 5.81
N VAL A 85 1.17 15.09 5.94
CA VAL A 85 0.41 15.53 7.10
C VAL A 85 -1.06 15.54 6.73
N LEU A 86 -1.85 14.76 7.44
CA LEU A 86 -3.30 14.86 7.42
C LEU A 86 -3.73 15.86 8.49
N HIS A 87 -4.47 16.88 8.09
CA HIS A 87 -5.07 17.83 9.01
C HIS A 87 -6.58 17.91 8.80
N HIS A 88 -7.25 18.40 9.84
CA HIS A 88 -8.68 18.69 9.86
C HIS A 88 -8.90 20.05 10.51
N SER A 89 -9.87 20.79 9.98
CA SER A 89 -10.24 22.12 10.47
C SER A 89 -11.75 22.29 10.52
N GLY A 90 -12.23 22.99 11.54
CA GLY A 90 -13.66 23.21 11.78
C GLY A 90 -14.33 22.14 12.63
N ASP A 91 -15.64 22.30 12.86
CA ASP A 91 -16.41 21.44 13.78
C ASP A 91 -17.11 20.26 13.08
N ASP A 92 -17.18 20.28 11.74
CA ASP A 92 -17.80 19.22 10.95
C ASP A 92 -16.74 18.16 10.59
N ALA A 93 -16.87 16.97 11.19
CA ALA A 93 -15.97 15.85 10.94
C ALA A 93 -15.98 15.35 9.49
N LEU A 94 -16.98 15.68 8.68
CA LEU A 94 -17.05 15.27 7.27
C LEU A 94 -16.48 16.31 6.30
N GLN A 95 -16.05 17.48 6.80
CA GLN A 95 -15.52 18.59 5.98
C GLN A 95 -14.19 19.10 6.55
N GLY A 96 -13.50 19.97 5.81
CA GLY A 96 -12.30 20.66 6.31
C GLY A 96 -11.03 19.81 6.38
N TRP A 97 -11.00 18.68 5.67
CA TRP A 97 -9.84 17.80 5.55
C TRP A 97 -8.86 18.28 4.49
N GLY A 98 -7.57 18.18 4.78
CA GLY A 98 -6.53 18.47 3.80
C GLY A 98 -5.24 17.69 4.07
N VAL A 99 -4.41 17.60 3.03
CA VAL A 99 -3.14 16.87 3.06
C VAL A 99 -2.02 17.77 2.55
N HIS A 100 -0.94 17.84 3.33
CA HIS A 100 0.27 18.59 2.99
C HIS A 100 1.49 17.68 3.10
N LEU A 101 2.62 18.09 2.55
CA LEU A 101 3.90 17.44 2.78
C LEU A 101 4.42 17.81 4.17
N ALA A 102 5.10 16.88 4.85
CA ALA A 102 5.64 17.09 6.19
C ALA A 102 6.96 17.87 6.18
N HIS A 103 7.07 18.90 5.34
CA HIS A 103 8.18 19.83 5.31
C HIS A 103 7.69 21.23 4.91
N PRO A 104 8.43 22.30 5.28
CA PRO A 104 8.09 23.67 4.92
C PRO A 104 8.08 23.91 3.41
N VAL A 105 7.28 24.86 2.93
CA VAL A 105 7.27 25.32 1.52
C VAL A 105 8.63 25.80 1.02
N ASP A 106 9.48 26.30 1.92
CA ASP A 106 10.77 26.91 1.63
C ASP A 106 11.96 25.96 1.86
N ARG A 107 11.70 24.67 2.09
CA ARG A 107 12.70 23.62 2.33
C ARG A 107 12.35 22.34 1.57
N THR A 108 13.30 21.41 1.53
CA THR A 108 13.13 20.07 0.96
C THR A 108 12.67 19.08 2.03
N PHE A 109 12.34 17.85 1.61
CA PHE A 109 11.94 16.74 2.49
C PHE A 109 12.98 16.39 3.58
N GLU A 110 14.22 16.84 3.45
CA GLU A 110 15.25 16.64 4.49
C GLU A 110 14.96 17.42 5.78
N CYS A 111 14.17 18.50 5.69
CA CYS A 111 13.73 19.29 6.84
C CYS A 111 12.32 18.86 7.28
N THR A 112 12.23 17.69 7.89
CA THR A 112 10.96 17.15 8.40
C THR A 112 10.44 17.98 9.57
N ILE A 113 9.12 18.18 9.60
CA ILE A 113 8.40 18.83 10.70
C ILE A 113 7.97 17.83 11.78
N GLU A 114 7.89 18.31 13.01
CA GLU A 114 7.33 17.60 14.17
C GLU A 114 6.05 18.28 14.66
N VAL A 115 5.01 17.50 14.93
CA VAL A 115 3.74 18.03 15.46
C VAL A 115 3.92 18.45 16.91
N VAL A 116 3.52 19.69 17.21
CA VAL A 116 3.45 20.15 18.59
C VAL A 116 2.15 19.61 19.21
N LYS A 117 2.29 18.66 20.13
CA LYS A 117 1.15 17.94 20.73
C LYS A 117 0.10 18.88 21.29
N GLY A 118 -1.16 18.59 20.98
CA GLY A 118 -2.33 19.33 21.42
C GLY A 118 -2.50 20.68 20.74
N THR A 119 -1.87 20.88 19.59
CA THR A 119 -1.97 22.11 18.81
C THR A 119 -2.09 21.78 17.31
N GLN A 120 -2.43 22.80 16.52
CA GLN A 120 -2.44 22.76 15.05
C GLN A 120 -1.12 23.28 14.46
N THR A 121 -0.03 23.25 15.23
CA THR A 121 1.27 23.80 14.81
C THR A 121 2.37 22.74 14.79
N PHE A 122 3.44 23.09 14.09
CA PHE A 122 4.58 22.23 13.85
C PHE A 122 5.88 22.92 14.23
N THR A 123 6.91 22.14 14.56
CA THR A 123 8.29 22.60 14.69
C THR A 123 9.12 22.03 13.55
N ASP A 124 9.88 22.84 12.83
CA ASP A 124 10.77 22.34 11.78
C ASP A 124 12.19 22.05 12.27
N CYS A 125 13.05 21.59 11.35
CA CYS A 125 14.44 21.25 11.64
C CYS A 125 15.30 22.44 12.15
N GLU A 126 14.84 23.68 11.95
CA GLU A 126 15.50 24.91 12.41
C GLU A 126 14.87 25.45 13.71
N GLY A 127 13.85 24.78 14.24
CA GLY A 127 13.13 25.17 15.45
C GLY A 127 12.08 26.27 15.21
N ARG A 128 11.68 26.55 13.97
CA ARG A 128 10.59 27.48 13.66
C ARG A 128 9.25 26.86 13.99
N THR A 129 8.32 27.66 14.52
CA THR A 129 6.93 27.25 14.67
C THR A 129 6.17 27.57 13.39
N LEU A 130 5.51 26.57 12.82
CA LEU A 130 4.82 26.63 11.53
C LEU A 130 3.34 26.26 11.69
N THR A 131 2.50 26.73 10.77
CA THR A 131 1.12 26.25 10.61
C THR A 131 1.01 25.41 9.32
N VAL A 132 -0.18 24.85 9.07
CA VAL A 132 -0.46 24.07 7.85
C VAL A 132 -0.21 24.90 6.57
N ASP A 133 -0.45 26.20 6.61
CA ASP A 133 -0.25 27.10 5.46
C ASP A 133 1.22 27.28 5.08
N ASP A 134 2.14 27.02 6.02
CA ASP A 134 3.59 27.08 5.79
C ASP A 134 4.14 25.76 5.23
N LEU A 135 3.33 24.71 5.10
CA LEU A 135 3.73 23.40 4.62
C LEU A 135 3.58 23.27 3.11
N ALA A 136 4.54 22.57 2.48
CA ALA A 136 4.48 22.31 1.05
C ALA A 136 3.21 21.52 0.67
N THR A 137 2.57 21.91 -0.43
CA THR A 137 1.30 21.30 -0.86
C THR A 137 1.56 20.00 -1.62
N VAL A 138 0.71 18.99 -1.42
CA VAL A 138 0.69 17.84 -2.32
C VAL A 138 -0.14 18.20 -3.56
N PRO A 139 0.36 17.98 -4.79
CA PRO A 139 -0.46 18.21 -5.98
C PRO A 139 -1.78 17.42 -5.89
N ALA A 140 -2.90 18.06 -6.25
CA ALA A 140 -4.25 17.48 -6.09
C ALA A 140 -4.51 16.26 -7.01
N ASP A 141 -3.66 16.11 -8.02
CA ASP A 141 -3.56 14.96 -8.93
C ASP A 141 -2.61 13.88 -8.41
N VAL A 142 -2.03 14.03 -7.22
CA VAL A 142 -1.12 13.04 -6.61
C VAL A 142 -1.71 12.41 -5.35
N LEU A 143 -2.33 13.21 -4.48
CA LEU A 143 -2.93 12.70 -3.24
C LEU A 143 -4.01 13.66 -2.77
N GLY A 144 -5.20 13.14 -2.49
CA GLY A 144 -6.28 13.91 -1.90
C GLY A 144 -7.03 13.09 -0.87
N PRO A 145 -7.44 13.69 0.26
CA PRO A 145 -8.35 13.02 1.18
C PRO A 145 -9.71 12.87 0.52
N ILE A 146 -10.22 11.64 0.50
CA ILE A 146 -11.57 11.31 0.08
C ILE A 146 -12.35 10.94 1.34
N VAL A 147 -13.31 11.79 1.69
CA VAL A 147 -14.25 11.52 2.76
C VAL A 147 -15.45 10.78 2.18
N ASN A 148 -15.66 9.54 2.60
CA ASN A 148 -16.88 8.80 2.28
C ASN A 148 -17.96 9.23 3.28
N THR A 149 -18.88 10.09 2.83
CA THR A 149 -19.94 10.64 3.67
C THR A 149 -20.99 9.62 4.09
N ASP A 150 -21.18 8.54 3.33
CA ASP A 150 -22.18 7.51 3.61
C ASP A 150 -21.72 6.56 4.72
N GLU A 151 -20.42 6.23 4.74
CA GLU A 151 -19.80 5.36 5.74
C GLU A 151 -19.17 6.15 6.91
N GLY A 152 -19.01 7.47 6.76
CA GLY A 152 -18.35 8.32 7.75
C GLY A 152 -16.86 8.01 7.90
N THR A 153 -16.22 7.58 6.82
CA THR A 153 -14.82 7.14 6.80
C THR A 153 -13.94 8.05 5.94
N ILE A 154 -12.65 8.05 6.22
CA ILE A 154 -11.64 8.75 5.44
C ILE A 154 -10.73 7.76 4.75
N THR A 155 -10.53 8.00 3.47
CA THR A 155 -9.60 7.28 2.62
C THR A 155 -8.67 8.27 1.96
N LEU A 156 -7.42 7.87 1.72
CA LEU A 156 -6.49 8.61 0.89
C LEU A 156 -6.35 7.89 -0.44
N ASP A 157 -6.60 8.59 -1.54
CA ASP A 157 -6.47 8.05 -2.90
C ASP A 157 -5.02 8.16 -3.36
N LEU A 158 -4.36 7.01 -3.48
CA LEU A 158 -2.96 6.84 -3.91
C LEU A 158 -2.85 6.57 -5.43
N THR A 159 -3.98 6.48 -6.13
CA THR A 159 -4.02 6.12 -7.56
C THR A 159 -3.76 7.28 -8.50
N ARG A 160 -3.91 8.51 -8.02
CA ARG A 160 -3.59 9.67 -8.83
C ARG A 160 -2.07 9.84 -8.79
N ARG A 161 -1.37 9.51 -9.87
CA ARG A 161 0.09 9.62 -10.01
C ARG A 161 0.44 10.00 -11.42
#